data_AF-A0A6N9VDH8-F1
#
_entry.id   AF-A0A6N9VDH8-F1
#
_cell.length_a   1.000
_cell.length_b   1.000
_cell.length_c   1.000
_cell.angle_alpha   90.00
_cell.angle_beta   90.00
_cell.angle_gamma   90.00
#
_symmetry.space_group_name_H-M   'P 1'
#
loop_
_entity.id
_entity.type
_entity.pdbx_description
1 polymer ?
#
loop_
_entity_poly.entity_id
_entity_poly.type
_entity_poly.pdbx_seq_one_letter_code
_entity_poly.pdbx_strand_id
1 'polypeptide(L)'
;MRKNRLPRRTLAALGTVFLLTAPTAAHATAPPPPTAQGLRAFQQSYGLDPTGRVDTATAQLLGAAPDSELRAAFADPSDLGPEQLAHARTVIGVGKGARIPEQGQVIALMTAMQESTFVNYTTPVDNDSLGIFQQRPSMGWGTAKQITHVPTASKSFYGLPSPTKNPGLLQIEGWESMEPGEACQAVQRSAHPGRYAQWERFARDLLEREGPTVDPID
;
A
#
# COMPACT_ATOMS: atom_id res chain seq x y z
N MET A 1 38.87 80.33 19.00
CA MET A 1 38.02 80.74 17.84
C MET A 1 38.73 80.35 16.55
N ARG A 2 38.08 79.55 15.67
CA ARG A 2 38.38 79.33 14.22
C ARG A 2 39.81 78.81 13.89
N LYS A 3 40.08 77.93 12.93
CA LYS A 3 39.41 77.36 11.75
C LYS A 3 40.38 76.28 11.19
N ASN A 4 39.90 75.14 10.71
CA ASN A 4 40.09 74.66 9.32
C ASN A 4 39.73 73.18 9.16
N ARG A 5 38.83 72.92 8.20
CA ARG A 5 38.46 71.60 7.67
C ARG A 5 39.37 71.24 6.49
N LEU A 6 39.57 69.95 6.23
CA LEU A 6 39.31 69.29 4.93
C LEU A 6 39.40 67.75 5.08
N PRO A 7 38.78 66.97 4.14
CA PRO A 7 38.16 65.68 4.43
C PRO A 7 38.96 64.48 3.91
N ARG A 8 38.66 63.27 4.41
CA ARG A 8 39.06 62.01 3.76
C ARG A 8 37.94 60.96 3.77
N ARG A 9 37.32 60.86 2.58
CA ARG A 9 36.98 59.67 1.80
C ARG A 9 36.49 58.41 2.53
N THR A 10 35.21 58.14 2.33
CA THR A 10 34.54 56.84 2.40
C THR A 10 35.16 55.83 1.42
N LEU A 11 35.52 54.63 1.89
CA LEU A 11 35.61 53.42 1.07
C LEU A 11 34.32 52.63 1.27
N ALA A 12 33.58 52.42 0.18
CA ALA A 12 32.48 51.46 0.11
C ALA A 12 33.06 50.06 -0.12
N ALA A 13 32.74 49.11 0.77
CA ALA A 13 33.01 47.70 0.56
C ALA A 13 31.85 47.10 -0.28
N LEU A 14 32.17 46.62 -1.48
CA LEU A 14 31.28 45.79 -2.29
C LEU A 14 31.25 44.39 -1.69
N GLY A 15 30.19 44.07 -0.96
CA GLY A 15 29.89 42.70 -0.53
C GLY A 15 29.23 41.93 -1.67
N THR A 16 29.92 40.94 -2.22
CA THR A 16 29.39 40.02 -3.22
C THR A 16 28.39 39.07 -2.55
N VAL A 17 27.11 39.19 -2.91
CA VAL A 17 26.06 38.24 -2.52
C VAL A 17 26.21 36.99 -3.41
N PHE A 18 26.67 35.89 -2.84
CA PHE A 18 26.56 34.57 -3.46
C PHE A 18 25.11 34.08 -3.29
N LEU A 19 24.30 34.17 -4.36
CA LEU A 19 23.02 33.48 -4.43
C LEU A 19 23.29 31.98 -4.60
N LEU A 20 23.13 31.21 -3.52
CA LEU A 20 22.99 29.76 -3.60
C LEU A 20 21.66 29.45 -4.31
N THR A 21 21.73 29.12 -5.60
CA THR A 21 20.62 28.48 -6.30
C THR A 21 20.47 27.07 -5.73
N ALA A 22 19.45 26.85 -4.90
CA ALA A 22 19.06 25.51 -4.49
C ALA A 22 18.71 24.69 -5.75
N PRO A 23 19.11 23.41 -5.83
CA PRO A 23 18.69 22.56 -6.94
C PRO A 23 17.17 22.42 -6.86
N THR A 24 16.50 22.71 -7.97
CA THR A 24 15.07 22.46 -8.12
C THR A 24 14.88 20.95 -7.96
N ALA A 25 14.22 20.51 -6.89
CA ALA A 25 13.81 19.13 -6.75
C ALA A 25 12.95 18.79 -7.97
N ALA A 26 13.46 17.90 -8.83
CA ALA A 26 12.68 17.34 -9.92
C ALA A 26 11.38 16.81 -9.29
N HIS A 27 10.25 17.40 -9.66
CA HIS A 27 8.95 16.82 -9.33
C HIS A 27 8.93 15.45 -10.01
N ALA A 28 9.12 14.40 -9.21
CA ALA A 28 8.84 13.05 -9.65
C ALA A 28 7.40 13.09 -10.19
N THR A 29 7.28 12.86 -11.50
CA THR A 29 5.98 12.92 -12.17
C THR A 29 5.14 11.80 -11.55
N ALA A 30 3.97 12.15 -10.99
CA ALA A 30 3.07 11.14 -10.44
C ALA A 30 2.80 10.08 -11.52
N PRO A 31 2.75 8.78 -11.18
CA PRO A 31 2.44 7.75 -12.15
C PRO A 31 1.09 8.07 -12.81
N PRO A 32 0.90 7.70 -14.10
CA PRO A 32 -0.35 7.92 -14.78
C PRO A 32 -1.50 7.26 -14.00
N PRO A 33 -2.71 7.86 -14.01
CA PRO A 33 -3.85 7.30 -13.30
C PRO A 33 -4.12 5.87 -13.81
N PRO A 34 -4.54 4.96 -12.92
CA PRO A 34 -4.84 3.60 -13.32
C PRO A 34 -5.93 3.60 -14.40
N THR A 35 -5.72 2.82 -15.45
CA THR A 35 -6.73 2.60 -16.50
C THR A 35 -7.83 1.66 -16.00
N ALA A 36 -7.52 0.85 -14.98
CA ALA A 36 -8.36 -0.22 -14.44
C ALA A 36 -8.77 -1.20 -15.56
N GLN A 37 -7.90 -1.41 -16.56
CA GLN A 37 -8.23 -2.19 -17.75
C GLN A 37 -8.57 -3.63 -17.39
N GLY A 38 -7.77 -4.27 -16.54
CA GLY A 38 -8.08 -5.59 -16.01
C GLY A 38 -9.39 -5.68 -15.25
N LEU A 39 -9.68 -4.75 -14.32
CA LEU A 39 -10.96 -4.72 -13.62
C LEU A 39 -12.14 -4.55 -14.58
N ARG A 40 -12.01 -3.69 -15.60
CA ARG A 40 -13.03 -3.49 -16.63
C ARG A 40 -13.24 -4.76 -17.46
N ALA A 41 -12.17 -5.44 -17.84
CA ALA A 41 -12.23 -6.70 -18.58
C ALA A 41 -12.88 -7.82 -17.75
N PHE A 42 -12.55 -7.89 -16.46
CA PHE A 42 -13.19 -8.79 -15.50
C PHE A 42 -14.69 -8.50 -15.36
N GLN A 43 -15.09 -7.23 -15.21
CA GLN A 43 -16.50 -6.87 -15.19
C GLN A 43 -17.22 -7.32 -16.47
N GLN A 44 -16.59 -7.07 -17.62
CA GLN A 44 -17.14 -7.46 -18.92
C GLN A 44 -17.26 -8.98 -19.09
N SER A 45 -16.32 -9.79 -18.57
CA SER A 45 -16.37 -11.26 -18.67
C SER A 45 -17.57 -11.85 -17.93
N TYR A 46 -18.05 -11.17 -16.89
CA TYR A 46 -19.26 -11.54 -16.13
C TYR A 46 -20.52 -10.79 -16.58
N GLY A 47 -20.46 -10.01 -17.67
CA GLY A 47 -21.60 -9.26 -18.19
C GLY A 47 -22.02 -8.05 -17.33
N LEU A 48 -21.13 -7.55 -16.48
CA LEU A 48 -21.31 -6.30 -15.76
C LEU A 48 -20.89 -5.10 -16.62
N ASP A 49 -21.37 -3.91 -16.25
CA ASP A 49 -20.86 -2.66 -16.83
C ASP A 49 -19.37 -2.49 -16.47
N PRO A 50 -18.48 -2.27 -17.45
CA PRO A 50 -17.04 -2.16 -17.23
C PRO A 50 -16.68 -0.77 -16.67
N THR A 51 -17.14 -0.46 -15.46
CA THR A 51 -16.97 0.84 -14.81
C THR A 51 -15.54 1.09 -14.34
N GLY A 52 -14.78 0.02 -14.07
CA GLY A 52 -13.46 0.09 -13.43
C GLY A 52 -13.52 0.49 -11.95
N ARG A 53 -14.70 0.36 -11.31
CA ARG A 53 -14.93 0.59 -9.87
C ARG A 53 -15.47 -0.68 -9.22
N VAL A 54 -15.23 -0.86 -7.93
CA VAL A 54 -15.69 -2.06 -7.22
C VAL A 54 -17.03 -1.77 -6.55
N ASP A 55 -18.12 -2.13 -7.23
CA ASP A 55 -19.45 -2.20 -6.61
C ASP A 55 -19.67 -3.55 -5.91
N THR A 56 -20.83 -3.73 -5.28
CA THR A 56 -21.17 -4.96 -4.55
C THR A 56 -21.12 -6.21 -5.45
N ALA A 57 -21.59 -6.12 -6.69
CA ALA A 57 -21.61 -7.26 -7.61
C ALA A 57 -20.18 -7.63 -8.03
N THR A 58 -19.37 -6.63 -8.38
CA THR A 58 -17.95 -6.80 -8.71
C THR A 58 -17.18 -7.39 -7.53
N ALA A 59 -17.40 -6.89 -6.31
CA ALA A 59 -16.77 -7.41 -5.10
C ALA A 59 -17.11 -8.89 -4.84
N GLN A 60 -18.38 -9.27 -5.03
CA GLN A 60 -18.80 -10.67 -4.86
C GLN A 60 -18.13 -11.58 -5.89
N LEU A 61 -18.07 -11.15 -7.15
CA LEU A 61 -17.43 -11.93 -8.22
C LEU A 61 -15.92 -12.05 -8.01
N LEU A 62 -15.23 -10.97 -7.65
CA LEU A 62 -13.80 -11.00 -7.34
C LEU A 62 -13.49 -11.98 -6.20
N GLY A 63 -14.34 -12.05 -5.17
CA GLY A 63 -14.16 -12.98 -4.06
C GLY A 63 -14.43 -14.44 -4.41
N ALA A 64 -15.17 -14.71 -5.49
CA ALA A 64 -15.53 -16.06 -5.93
C ALA A 64 -14.67 -16.55 -7.12
N ALA A 65 -13.98 -15.66 -7.82
CA ALA A 65 -13.23 -15.98 -9.02
C ALA A 65 -12.01 -16.88 -8.71
N PRO A 66 -11.67 -17.83 -9.61
CA PRO A 66 -10.49 -18.65 -9.43
C PRO A 66 -9.21 -17.82 -9.61
N ASP A 67 -8.15 -18.19 -8.88
CA ASP A 67 -6.85 -17.49 -8.93
C ASP A 67 -6.30 -17.34 -10.36
N SER A 68 -6.52 -18.32 -11.23
CA SER A 68 -6.08 -18.26 -12.63
C SER A 68 -6.75 -17.13 -13.41
N GLU A 69 -8.01 -16.84 -13.13
CA GLU A 69 -8.74 -15.74 -13.74
C GLU A 69 -8.29 -14.40 -13.16
N LEU A 70 -8.14 -14.32 -11.83
CA LEU A 70 -7.61 -13.13 -11.17
C LEU A 70 -6.21 -12.78 -11.68
N ARG A 71 -5.32 -13.76 -11.87
CA ARG A 71 -3.98 -13.52 -12.44
C ARG A 71 -4.03 -13.04 -13.89
N ALA A 72 -5.02 -13.48 -14.66
CA ALA A 72 -5.18 -13.01 -16.04
C ALA A 72 -5.75 -11.59 -16.08
N ALA A 73 -6.68 -11.26 -15.16
CA ALA A 73 -7.28 -9.94 -15.06
C ALA A 73 -6.30 -8.91 -14.47
N PHE A 74 -5.50 -9.28 -13.48
CA PHE A 74 -4.62 -8.37 -12.74
C PHE A 74 -3.15 -8.73 -12.96
N ALA A 75 -2.72 -8.66 -14.21
CA ALA A 75 -1.33 -8.96 -14.58
C ALA A 75 -0.39 -7.79 -14.26
N ASP A 76 -0.91 -6.56 -14.28
CA ASP A 76 -0.18 -5.33 -14.00
C ASP A 76 -0.88 -4.49 -12.91
N PRO A 77 -0.16 -3.78 -12.02
CA PRO A 77 -0.76 -2.91 -11.01
C PRO A 77 -1.76 -1.86 -11.54
N SER A 78 -1.63 -1.43 -12.81
CA SER A 78 -2.56 -0.49 -13.45
C SER A 78 -3.93 -1.09 -13.80
N ASP A 79 -4.07 -2.42 -13.72
CA ASP A 79 -5.32 -3.15 -13.90
C ASP A 79 -6.28 -2.99 -12.72
N LEU A 80 -5.75 -2.64 -11.54
CA LEU A 80 -6.54 -2.39 -10.35
C LEU A 80 -7.42 -1.14 -10.51
N GLY A 81 -8.62 -1.20 -9.94
CA GLY A 81 -9.48 -0.05 -9.78
C GLY A 81 -8.92 0.99 -8.78
N PRO A 82 -9.46 2.23 -8.78
CA PRO A 82 -8.98 3.30 -7.92
C PRO A 82 -9.13 2.98 -6.42
N GLU A 83 -10.18 2.26 -6.02
CA GLU A 83 -10.40 1.86 -4.62
C GLU A 83 -9.39 0.80 -4.17
N GLN A 84 -9.10 -0.19 -5.01
CA GLN A 84 -8.09 -1.21 -4.74
C GLN A 84 -6.70 -0.58 -4.57
N LEU A 85 -6.33 0.36 -5.46
CA LEU A 85 -5.08 1.10 -5.35
C LEU A 85 -5.02 2.01 -4.12
N ALA A 86 -6.12 2.64 -3.73
CA ALA A 86 -6.16 3.44 -2.50
C ALA A 86 -5.89 2.57 -1.26
N HIS A 87 -6.43 1.35 -1.20
CA HIS A 87 -6.14 0.41 -0.11
C HIS A 87 -4.69 -0.07 -0.16
N ALA A 88 -4.15 -0.43 -1.33
CA ALA A 88 -2.74 -0.80 -1.48
C ALA A 88 -1.80 0.33 -1.03
N ARG A 89 -2.06 1.57 -1.44
CA ARG A 89 -1.33 2.76 -0.98
C ARG A 89 -1.43 2.95 0.53
N THR A 90 -2.55 2.60 1.16
CA THR A 90 -2.67 2.61 2.62
C THR A 90 -1.78 1.56 3.29
N VAL A 91 -1.70 0.34 2.74
CA VAL A 91 -0.79 -0.72 3.23
C VAL A 91 0.67 -0.29 3.15
N ILE A 92 1.07 0.35 2.04
CA ILE A 92 2.41 0.91 1.82
C ILE A 92 2.67 2.06 2.81
N GLY A 93 1.73 2.99 2.96
CA GLY A 93 1.86 4.13 3.86
C GLY A 93 2.10 3.71 5.31
N VAL A 94 1.33 2.73 5.81
CA VAL A 94 1.55 2.17 7.15
C VAL A 94 2.93 1.50 7.26
N GLY A 95 3.33 0.73 6.25
CA GLY A 95 4.66 0.12 6.21
C GLY A 95 5.78 1.15 6.28
N LYS A 96 5.66 2.23 5.52
CA LYS A 96 6.60 3.36 5.54
C LYS A 96 6.64 4.08 6.90
N GLY A 97 5.48 4.40 7.47
CA GLY A 97 5.40 5.08 8.77
C GLY A 97 6.08 4.29 9.89
N ALA A 98 5.95 2.96 9.86
CA ALA A 98 6.61 2.07 10.80
C ALA A 98 8.04 1.65 10.39
N ARG A 99 8.57 2.16 9.26
CA ARG A 99 9.89 1.82 8.71
C ARG A 99 10.08 0.31 8.47
N ILE A 100 9.02 -0.36 8.04
CA ILE A 100 9.06 -1.76 7.63
C ILE A 100 9.94 -1.89 6.37
N PRO A 101 10.90 -2.83 6.32
CA PRO A 101 11.68 -3.10 5.11
C PRO A 101 10.78 -3.37 3.90
N GLU A 102 11.23 -3.04 2.70
CA GLU A 102 10.45 -3.23 1.46
C GLU A 102 9.91 -4.66 1.33
N GLN A 103 10.71 -5.66 1.69
CA GLN A 103 10.31 -7.06 1.71
C GLN A 103 9.05 -7.30 2.56
N GLY A 104 8.93 -6.67 3.73
CA GLY A 104 7.74 -6.78 4.56
C GLY A 104 6.51 -6.12 3.94
N GLN A 105 6.71 -5.00 3.22
CA GLN A 105 5.63 -4.33 2.48
C GLN A 105 5.16 -5.17 1.30
N VAL A 106 6.08 -5.81 0.57
CA VAL A 106 5.76 -6.79 -0.48
C VAL A 106 4.92 -7.94 0.08
N ILE A 107 5.31 -8.53 1.21
CA ILE A 107 4.56 -9.60 1.89
C ILE A 107 3.14 -9.14 2.25
N ALA A 108 2.96 -7.92 2.75
CA ALA A 108 1.62 -7.40 3.06
C ALA A 108 0.77 -7.18 1.80
N LEU A 109 1.36 -6.67 0.72
CA LEU A 109 0.66 -6.49 -0.57
C LEU A 109 0.29 -7.84 -1.21
N MET A 110 1.17 -8.83 -1.16
CA MET A 110 0.88 -10.20 -1.60
C MET A 110 -0.32 -10.77 -0.84
N THR A 111 -0.35 -10.61 0.48
CA THR A 111 -1.47 -11.07 1.30
C THR A 111 -2.76 -10.36 0.91
N ALA A 112 -2.80 -9.03 0.88
CA ALA A 112 -4.02 -8.29 0.55
C ALA A 112 -4.52 -8.58 -0.89
N MET A 113 -3.61 -8.84 -1.83
CA MET A 113 -3.98 -9.28 -3.18
C MET A 113 -4.64 -10.66 -3.14
N GLN A 114 -4.02 -11.63 -2.46
CA GLN A 114 -4.54 -13.00 -2.38
C GLN A 114 -5.86 -13.10 -1.61
N GLU A 115 -5.99 -12.35 -0.51
CA GLU A 115 -7.14 -12.47 0.38
C GLU A 115 -8.38 -11.77 -0.18
N SER A 116 -8.23 -10.65 -0.88
CA SER A 116 -9.39 -9.86 -1.29
C SER A 116 -9.24 -9.12 -2.61
N THR A 117 -8.13 -9.29 -3.33
CA THR A 117 -7.78 -8.40 -4.45
C THR A 117 -7.83 -6.92 -4.01
N PHE A 118 -7.40 -6.61 -2.78
CA PHE A 118 -7.52 -5.30 -2.14
C PHE A 118 -8.96 -4.76 -1.94
N VAL A 119 -10.01 -5.58 -2.09
CA VAL A 119 -11.38 -5.19 -1.75
C VAL A 119 -11.56 -5.17 -0.24
N ASN A 120 -12.11 -4.08 0.30
CA ASN A 120 -12.38 -3.95 1.74
C ASN A 120 -13.80 -4.42 2.06
N TYR A 121 -13.98 -5.71 2.30
CA TYR A 121 -15.29 -6.30 2.62
C TYR A 121 -15.77 -5.85 3.99
N THR A 122 -16.81 -5.01 4.02
CA THR A 122 -17.43 -4.49 5.26
C THR A 122 -18.57 -5.35 5.78
N THR A 123 -19.01 -6.32 4.97
CA THR A 123 -19.95 -7.37 5.34
C THR A 123 -19.25 -8.72 5.19
N PRO A 124 -19.47 -9.70 6.09
CA PRO A 124 -18.78 -10.97 6.04
C PRO A 124 -19.01 -11.73 4.72
N VAL A 125 -17.96 -12.36 4.20
CA VAL A 125 -18.01 -13.12 2.93
C VAL A 125 -17.64 -14.59 3.06
N ASP A 126 -16.73 -14.96 3.97
CA ASP A 126 -16.47 -16.34 4.36
C ASP A 126 -16.45 -16.43 5.90
N ASN A 127 -17.41 -17.15 6.48
CA ASN A 127 -17.70 -17.12 7.92
C ASN A 127 -17.93 -15.67 8.41
N ASP A 128 -17.06 -15.17 9.29
CA ASP A 128 -17.04 -13.78 9.78
C ASP A 128 -15.82 -12.99 9.26
N SER A 129 -15.20 -13.44 8.15
CA SER A 129 -14.03 -12.78 7.54
C SER A 129 -14.40 -11.45 6.91
N LEU A 130 -13.56 -10.44 7.15
CA LEU A 130 -13.79 -9.05 6.77
C LEU A 130 -12.47 -8.38 6.36
N GLY A 131 -12.62 -7.26 5.66
CA GLY A 131 -11.52 -6.37 5.31
C GLY A 131 -10.58 -6.91 4.23
N ILE A 132 -9.51 -6.16 3.97
CA ILE A 132 -8.59 -6.47 2.87
C ILE A 132 -7.67 -7.68 3.14
N PHE A 133 -7.54 -8.09 4.40
CA PHE A 133 -6.75 -9.24 4.81
C PHE A 133 -7.62 -10.46 5.18
N GLN A 134 -8.94 -10.38 4.96
CA GLN A 134 -9.91 -11.43 5.32
C GLN A 134 -9.73 -11.96 6.76
N GLN A 135 -9.49 -11.04 7.69
CA GLN A 135 -9.32 -11.36 9.09
C GLN A 135 -10.66 -11.59 9.76
N ARG A 136 -10.67 -12.36 10.86
CA ARG A 136 -11.90 -12.80 11.55
C ARG A 136 -11.97 -12.27 12.98
N PRO A 137 -13.06 -11.60 13.39
CA PRO A 137 -13.27 -11.23 14.78
C PRO A 137 -13.29 -12.42 15.73
N SER A 138 -13.94 -13.51 15.34
CA SER A 138 -14.00 -14.77 16.12
C SER A 138 -12.63 -15.39 16.36
N MET A 139 -11.62 -15.08 15.53
CA MET A 139 -10.25 -15.57 15.65
C MET A 139 -9.32 -14.56 16.35
N GLY A 140 -9.85 -13.48 16.94
CA GLY A 140 -9.09 -12.56 17.77
C GLY A 140 -8.29 -11.50 17.02
N TRP A 141 -8.56 -11.29 15.72
CA TRP A 141 -7.92 -10.22 14.93
C TRP A 141 -8.42 -8.80 15.26
N GLY A 142 -9.57 -8.69 15.91
CA GLY A 142 -10.19 -7.41 16.31
C GLY A 142 -11.69 -7.39 16.02
N THR A 143 -12.37 -6.31 16.39
CA THR A 143 -13.78 -6.10 16.02
C THR A 143 -13.95 -5.87 14.52
N ALA A 144 -15.16 -6.09 13.99
CA ALA A 144 -15.49 -5.82 12.58
C ALA A 144 -15.08 -4.40 12.14
N LYS A 145 -15.32 -3.39 12.98
CA LYS A 145 -14.92 -1.99 12.72
C LYS A 145 -13.40 -1.81 12.63
N GLN A 146 -12.63 -2.56 13.42
CA GLN A 146 -11.17 -2.45 13.45
C GLN A 146 -10.53 -3.11 12.23
N ILE A 147 -11.00 -4.31 11.85
CA ILE A 147 -10.41 -5.07 10.75
C ILE A 147 -10.89 -4.60 9.36
N THR A 148 -11.98 -3.84 9.29
CA THR A 148 -12.42 -3.11 8.08
C THR A 148 -11.82 -1.70 7.97
N HIS A 149 -11.15 -1.22 9.02
CA HIS A 149 -10.37 0.00 8.97
C HIS A 149 -8.96 -0.33 8.45
N VAL A 150 -8.71 -0.09 7.16
CA VAL A 150 -7.49 -0.54 6.45
C VAL A 150 -6.20 -0.18 7.19
N PRO A 151 -5.97 1.05 7.71
CA PRO A 151 -4.76 1.34 8.48
C PRO A 151 -4.60 0.45 9.72
N THR A 152 -5.69 0.18 10.46
CA THR A 152 -5.64 -0.68 11.65
C THR A 152 -5.37 -2.13 11.27
N ALA A 153 -6.02 -2.63 10.22
CA ALA A 153 -5.79 -3.99 9.73
C ALA A 153 -4.35 -4.18 9.23
N SER A 154 -3.77 -3.18 8.54
CA SER A 154 -2.35 -3.18 8.14
C SER A 154 -1.42 -3.19 9.35
N LYS A 155 -1.71 -2.39 10.39
CA LYS A 155 -0.92 -2.43 11.64
C LYS A 155 -0.97 -3.81 12.29
N SER A 156 -2.15 -4.43 12.35
CA SER A 156 -2.30 -5.81 12.83
C SER A 156 -1.50 -6.80 12.00
N PHE A 157 -1.58 -6.73 10.66
CA PHE A 157 -0.83 -7.61 9.76
C PHE A 157 0.68 -7.47 9.97
N TYR A 158 1.22 -6.25 10.05
CA TYR A 158 2.65 -6.03 10.29
C TYR A 158 3.11 -6.43 11.70
N GLY A 159 2.20 -6.61 12.67
CA GLY A 159 2.56 -6.88 14.07
C GLY A 159 2.91 -5.61 14.85
N LEU A 160 2.37 -4.47 14.43
CA LEU A 160 2.47 -3.19 15.13
C LEU A 160 1.43 -3.09 16.25
N PRO A 161 1.57 -2.13 17.20
CA PRO A 161 0.57 -1.89 18.22
C PRO A 161 -0.83 -1.73 17.61
N SER A 162 -1.71 -2.69 17.92
CA SER A 162 -3.04 -2.80 17.32
C SER A 162 -3.94 -3.63 18.24
N PRO A 163 -5.26 -3.67 17.99
CA PRO A 163 -6.21 -4.40 18.84
C PRO A 163 -6.15 -5.94 18.73
N THR A 164 -5.32 -6.48 17.82
CA THR A 164 -5.24 -7.93 17.57
C THR A 164 -4.55 -8.66 18.73
N LYS A 165 -4.93 -9.93 18.93
CA LYS A 165 -4.20 -10.88 19.79
C LYS A 165 -3.29 -11.82 19.00
N ASN A 166 -3.38 -11.81 17.68
CA ASN A 166 -2.59 -12.66 16.82
C ASN A 166 -1.22 -12.02 16.50
N PRO A 167 -0.15 -12.82 16.37
CA PRO A 167 1.10 -12.33 15.84
C PRO A 167 0.93 -11.81 14.42
N GLY A 168 1.49 -10.63 14.17
CA GLY A 168 1.72 -10.12 12.81
C GLY A 168 3.15 -10.40 12.34
N LEU A 169 3.49 -9.94 11.14
CA LEU A 169 4.73 -10.27 10.42
C LEU A 169 5.99 -10.08 11.27
N LEU A 170 6.17 -8.91 11.88
CA LEU A 170 7.35 -8.61 12.70
C LEU A 170 7.48 -9.45 13.98
N GLN A 171 6.42 -10.16 14.35
CA GLN A 171 6.36 -11.02 15.53
C GLN A 171 6.55 -12.49 15.17
N ILE A 172 6.79 -12.81 13.90
CA ILE A 172 7.12 -14.14 13.41
C ILE A 172 8.64 -14.27 13.40
N GLU A 173 9.16 -15.24 14.16
CA GLU A 173 10.59 -15.49 14.22
C GLU A 173 11.13 -15.91 12.84
N GLY A 174 12.18 -15.21 12.37
CA GLY A 174 12.87 -15.54 11.12
C GLY A 174 12.14 -15.16 9.83
N TRP A 175 11.07 -14.36 9.91
CA TRP A 175 10.29 -13.95 8.72
C TRP A 175 11.15 -13.30 7.64
N GLU A 176 12.23 -12.61 8.01
CA GLU A 176 13.15 -11.94 7.08
C GLU A 176 13.88 -12.93 6.16
N SER A 177 14.02 -14.18 6.59
CA SER A 177 14.69 -15.25 5.85
C SER A 177 13.72 -16.23 5.19
N MET A 178 12.41 -16.06 5.38
CA MET A 178 11.38 -16.89 4.75
C MET A 178 11.19 -16.50 3.29
N GLU A 179 10.77 -17.46 2.47
CA GLU A 179 10.20 -17.12 1.17
C GLU A 179 8.95 -16.24 1.37
N PRO A 180 8.67 -15.25 0.50
CA PRO A 180 7.64 -14.25 0.79
C PRO A 180 6.25 -14.85 0.98
N GLY A 181 5.91 -15.86 0.19
CA GLY A 181 4.65 -16.59 0.32
C GLY A 181 4.54 -17.39 1.62
N GLU A 182 5.66 -17.91 2.15
CA GLU A 182 5.70 -18.59 3.45
C GLU A 182 5.47 -17.60 4.58
N ALA A 183 6.05 -16.39 4.50
CA ALA A 183 5.80 -15.34 5.47
C ALA A 183 4.32 -14.88 5.46
N CYS A 184 3.70 -14.74 4.28
CA CYS A 184 2.25 -14.48 4.16
C CYS A 184 1.45 -15.57 4.90
N GLN A 185 1.76 -16.84 4.61
CA GLN A 185 1.09 -17.98 5.23
C GLN A 185 1.33 -18.06 6.74
N ALA A 186 2.52 -17.69 7.23
CA ALA A 186 2.83 -17.71 8.66
C ALA A 186 1.98 -16.70 9.44
N VAL A 187 1.67 -15.54 8.85
CA VAL A 187 0.73 -14.56 9.43
C VAL A 187 -0.72 -15.06 9.36
N GLN A 188 -1.18 -15.42 8.15
CA GLN A 188 -2.59 -15.69 7.88
C GLN A 188 -3.07 -17.07 8.36
N ARG A 189 -2.17 -18.07 8.34
CA ARG A 189 -2.46 -19.48 8.68
C ARG A 189 -3.66 -20.04 7.90
N SER A 190 -3.68 -19.80 6.59
CA SER A 190 -4.75 -20.25 5.69
C SER A 190 -4.72 -21.77 5.46
N ALA A 191 -5.80 -22.32 4.89
CA ALA A 191 -5.86 -23.71 4.42
C ALA A 191 -5.07 -23.96 3.11
N HIS A 192 -4.53 -22.92 2.47
CA HIS A 192 -3.96 -22.99 1.13
C HIS A 192 -2.60 -22.28 1.05
N PRO A 193 -1.55 -22.84 1.69
CA PRO A 193 -0.26 -22.16 1.89
C PRO A 193 0.43 -21.74 0.58
N GLY A 194 0.22 -22.47 -0.52
CA GLY A 194 0.87 -22.20 -1.81
C GLY A 194 0.26 -21.07 -2.64
N ARG A 195 -0.84 -20.45 -2.20
CA ARG A 195 -1.54 -19.44 -3.02
C ARG A 195 -0.85 -18.07 -3.00
N TYR A 196 -0.12 -17.68 -1.96
CA TYR A 196 0.46 -16.34 -1.88
C TYR A 196 1.57 -16.07 -2.89
N ALA A 197 2.46 -17.05 -3.12
CA ALA A 197 3.67 -16.87 -3.93
C ALA A 197 3.40 -16.40 -5.37
N GLN A 198 2.21 -16.70 -5.91
CA GLN A 198 1.82 -16.30 -7.26
C GLN A 198 1.73 -14.76 -7.44
N TRP A 199 1.59 -14.02 -6.34
CA TRP A 199 1.43 -12.55 -6.35
C TRP A 199 2.72 -11.78 -6.07
N GLU A 200 3.86 -12.45 -5.88
CA GLU A 200 5.10 -11.77 -5.49
C GLU A 200 5.54 -10.74 -6.54
N ARG A 201 5.59 -11.13 -7.82
CA ARG A 201 5.96 -10.21 -8.91
C ARG A 201 5.02 -9.00 -8.94
N PHE A 202 3.72 -9.25 -8.90
CA PHE A 202 2.70 -8.20 -8.88
C PHE A 202 2.89 -7.23 -7.70
N ALA A 203 3.13 -7.75 -6.50
CA ALA A 203 3.32 -6.95 -5.29
C ALA A 203 4.60 -6.09 -5.35
N ARG A 204 5.68 -6.62 -5.94
CA ARG A 204 6.92 -5.86 -6.19
C ARG A 204 6.69 -4.73 -7.19
N ASP A 205 6.07 -5.04 -8.33
CA ASP A 205 5.73 -4.04 -9.36
C ASP A 205 4.81 -2.94 -8.78
N LEU A 206 3.84 -3.33 -7.93
CA LEU A 206 2.92 -2.41 -7.25
C LEU A 206 3.66 -1.50 -6.27
N LEU A 207 4.57 -2.05 -5.46
CA LEU A 207 5.37 -1.27 -4.52
C LEU A 207 6.30 -0.29 -5.25
N GLU A 208 6.95 -0.73 -6.33
CA GLU A 208 7.82 0.12 -7.16
C GLU A 208 7.02 1.29 -7.78
N ARG A 209 5.83 1.01 -8.33
CA ARG A 209 4.97 2.02 -8.96
C ARG A 209 4.42 3.04 -7.97
N GLU A 210 3.84 2.57 -6.87
CA GLU A 210 3.07 3.42 -5.95
C GLU A 210 3.95 4.02 -4.85
N GLY A 211 4.92 3.22 -4.36
CA GLY A 211 5.80 3.53 -3.24
C GLY A 211 6.41 4.93 -3.27
N PRO A 212 7.04 5.39 -4.36
CA PRO A 212 7.67 6.71 -4.41
C PRO A 212 6.72 7.88 -4.11
N THR A 213 5.41 7.73 -4.34
CA THR A 213 4.41 8.80 -4.18
C THR A 213 3.51 8.66 -2.95
N VAL A 214 3.68 7.57 -2.19
CA VAL A 214 2.89 7.32 -0.97
C VAL A 214 3.59 7.93 0.24
N ASP A 215 2.89 8.82 0.93
CA ASP A 215 3.33 9.36 2.21
C ASP A 215 3.21 8.32 3.34
N PRO A 216 4.08 8.36 4.36
CA PRO A 216 3.96 7.51 5.53
C PRO A 216 2.66 7.77 6.31
N ILE A 217 2.09 6.72 6.90
CA ILE A 217 0.93 6.75 7.79
C ILE A 217 1.36 6.22 9.15
N ASP A 218 1.15 7.03 10.20
CA ASP A 218 1.48 6.72 11.60
C ASP A 218 0.49 5.74 12.26
#